data_AF-A0A2N9LWV5-F1
#
_entry.id   AF-A0A2N9LWV5-F1
#
_cell.length_a   1.000
_cell.length_b   1.000
_cell.length_c   1.000
_cell.angle_alpha   90.00
_cell.angle_beta   90.00
_cell.angle_gamma   90.00
#
_symmetry.space_group_name_H-M   'P 1'
#
loop_
_entity.id
_entity.type
_entity.pdbx_description
1 polymer ?
#
loop_
_entity_poly.entity_id
_entity_poly.type
_entity_poly.pdbx_seq_one_letter_code
_entity_poly.pdbx_strand_id
1 'polypeptide(L)'
;MKTLRLNPPALSQEAVDRRVVSQSENDSAWEAPIRVKRSKPASLSIPGELAARAAFLARLHREDGLESWVERVLRERVELEEFAFREAKKNLTL
;
A
#
# COMPACT_ATOMS: atom_id res chain seq x y z
N MET A 1 -8.03 -11.13 31.22
CA MET A 1 -9.40 -10.57 31.09
C MET A 1 -9.73 -10.50 29.61
N LYS A 2 -10.78 -11.18 29.15
CA LYS A 2 -11.24 -11.14 27.74
C LYS A 2 -11.97 -9.81 27.51
N THR A 3 -11.47 -8.97 26.61
CA THR A 3 -12.21 -7.80 26.13
C THR A 3 -13.26 -8.26 25.13
N LEU A 4 -14.53 -8.18 25.53
CA LEU A 4 -15.65 -8.35 24.62
C LEU A 4 -15.64 -7.17 23.65
N ARG A 5 -15.37 -7.43 22.36
CA ARG A 5 -15.62 -6.43 21.31
C ARG A 5 -17.14 -6.27 21.18
N LEU A 6 -17.67 -5.20 21.77
CA LEU A 6 -19.02 -4.73 21.47
C LEU A 6 -19.03 -4.29 20.01
N ASN A 7 -19.87 -4.91 19.18
CA ASN A 7 -20.09 -4.49 17.81
C ASN A 7 -21.03 -3.27 17.87
N PRO A 8 -20.57 -2.04 17.57
CA PRO A 8 -21.46 -0.88 17.62
C PRO A 8 -22.54 -1.01 16.52
N PRO A 9 -23.76 -0.48 16.75
CA PRO A 9 -24.79 -0.46 15.71
C PRO A 9 -24.24 0.22 14.45
N ALA A 10 -24.59 -0.31 13.28
CA ALA A 10 -24.15 0.23 12.00
C ALA A 10 -24.68 1.66 11.85
N LEU A 11 -23.82 2.64 12.13
CA LEU A 11 -24.10 4.06 11.90
C LEU A 11 -24.19 4.31 10.39
N SER A 12 -25.03 5.24 9.97
CA SER A 12 -25.01 5.73 8.59
C SER A 12 -23.67 6.44 8.32
N GLN A 13 -23.26 6.51 7.06
CA GLN A 13 -22.01 7.16 6.66
C GLN A 13 -21.93 8.60 7.18
N GLU A 14 -23.03 9.36 7.05
CA GLU A 14 -23.10 10.76 7.48
C GLU A 14 -22.95 10.91 9.00
N ALA A 15 -23.42 9.91 9.76
CA ALA A 15 -23.26 9.90 11.21
C ALA A 15 -21.81 9.59 11.61
N VAL A 16 -21.12 8.72 10.86
CA VAL A 16 -19.69 8.44 11.05
C VAL A 16 -18.86 9.68 10.72
N ASP A 17 -19.10 10.31 9.58
CA ASP A 17 -18.35 11.48 9.13
C ASP A 17 -18.44 12.64 10.13
N ARG A 18 -19.65 12.95 10.61
CA ARG A 18 -19.85 13.98 11.64
C ARG A 18 -19.07 13.67 12.92
N ARG A 19 -19.06 12.41 13.34
CA ARG A 19 -18.34 11.98 14.55
C ARG A 19 -16.83 12.12 14.38
N VAL A 20 -16.29 11.68 13.24
CA VAL A 20 -14.86 11.80 12.91
C VAL A 20 -14.43 13.26 12.91
N VAL A 21 -15.17 14.15 12.25
CA VAL A 21 -14.85 15.59 12.21
C VAL A 21 -14.87 16.20 13.62
N SER A 22 -15.90 15.90 14.42
CA SER A 22 -16.02 16.45 15.77
C SER A 22 -14.93 15.98 16.75
N GLN A 23 -14.31 14.83 16.49
CA GLN A 23 -13.29 14.22 17.36
C GLN A 23 -11.86 14.43 16.83
N SER A 24 -11.69 15.13 15.72
CA SER A 24 -10.41 15.28 15.02
C SER A 24 -9.30 15.91 15.89
N GLU A 25 -9.62 16.93 16.69
CA GLU A 25 -8.64 17.59 17.58
C GLU A 25 -8.52 16.95 18.98
N ASN A 26 -9.29 15.89 19.25
CA ASN A 26 -9.24 15.21 20.54
C ASN A 26 -8.43 13.91 20.44
N ASP A 27 -7.14 13.97 20.78
CA ASP A 27 -6.24 12.81 20.78
C ASP A 27 -6.73 11.64 21.63
N SER A 28 -7.51 11.90 22.69
CA SER A 28 -8.06 10.83 23.55
C SER A 28 -9.25 10.10 22.94
N ALA A 29 -9.83 10.62 21.85
CA ALA A 29 -10.91 9.97 21.10
C ALA A 29 -10.38 8.91 20.10
N TRP A 30 -9.07 8.89 19.86
CA TRP A 30 -8.42 7.98 18.92
C TRP A 30 -7.68 6.87 19.65
N GLU A 31 -7.57 5.71 18.99
CA GLU A 31 -6.68 4.66 19.48
C GLU A 31 -5.21 5.10 19.37
N ALA A 32 -4.36 4.51 20.19
CA ALA A 32 -2.94 4.81 20.18
C ALA A 32 -2.35 4.66 18.76
N PRO A 33 -1.51 5.61 18.30
CA PRO A 33 -0.92 5.52 16.97
C PRO A 33 -0.17 4.21 16.76
N ILE A 34 -0.53 3.49 15.70
CA ILE A 34 0.17 2.26 15.33
C ILE A 34 1.48 2.67 14.64
N ARG A 35 2.61 2.49 15.34
CA ARG A 35 3.94 2.70 14.75
C ARG A 35 4.28 1.54 13.84
N VAL A 36 4.12 1.75 12.54
CA VAL A 36 4.63 0.81 11.53
C VAL A 36 6.15 0.95 11.43
N LYS A 37 6.88 -0.10 11.80
CA LYS A 37 8.28 -0.21 11.38
C LYS A 37 8.25 -0.41 9.87
N ARG A 38 8.82 0.54 9.11
CA ARG A 38 9.19 0.24 7.72
C ARG A 38 10.04 -1.02 7.77
N SER A 39 9.61 -2.07 7.07
CA SER A 39 10.37 -3.29 6.95
C SER A 39 11.79 -2.94 6.47
N LYS A 40 12.78 -3.71 6.93
CA LYS A 40 14.15 -3.58 6.43
C LYS A 40 14.09 -3.58 4.89
N PRO A 41 14.81 -2.68 4.20
CA PRO A 41 14.83 -2.69 2.73
C PRO A 41 15.10 -4.10 2.23
N ALA A 42 14.22 -4.60 1.37
CA ALA A 42 14.41 -5.90 0.76
C ALA A 42 15.62 -5.79 -0.19
N SER A 43 16.61 -6.65 0.00
CA SER A 43 17.74 -6.76 -0.93
C SER A 43 17.45 -7.87 -1.92
N LEU A 44 17.41 -7.54 -3.21
CA LEU A 44 17.22 -8.48 -4.30
C LEU A 44 18.53 -8.63 -5.05
N SER A 45 18.98 -9.87 -5.23
CA SER A 45 20.12 -10.17 -6.10
C SER A 45 19.62 -10.36 -7.53
N ILE A 46 20.23 -9.64 -8.47
CA ILE A 46 19.96 -9.82 -9.91
C ILE A 46 21.26 -10.18 -10.63
N PRO A 47 21.20 -11.01 -11.69
CA PRO A 47 22.38 -11.31 -12.51
C PRO A 47 23.02 -10.03 -13.08
N GLY A 48 24.34 -9.99 -13.14
CA GLY A 48 25.08 -8.80 -13.58
C GLY A 48 24.71 -8.32 -14.99
N GLU A 49 24.45 -9.26 -15.91
CA GLU A 49 23.98 -8.93 -17.27
C GLU A 49 22.61 -8.23 -17.25
N LEU A 50 21.67 -8.73 -16.43
CA LEU A 50 20.37 -8.12 -16.28
C LEU A 50 20.48 -6.73 -15.63
N ALA A 51 21.36 -6.58 -14.64
CA ALA A 51 21.64 -5.30 -14.01
C ALA A 51 22.20 -4.27 -15.01
N ALA A 52 23.09 -4.68 -15.91
CA ALA A 52 23.65 -3.80 -16.95
C ALA A 52 22.57 -3.31 -17.93
N ARG A 53 21.69 -4.21 -18.37
CA ARG A 53 20.55 -3.86 -19.25
C ARG A 53 19.56 -2.94 -18.54
N ALA A 54 19.24 -3.21 -17.28
CA ALA A 54 18.35 -2.37 -16.48
C ALA A 54 18.97 -0.98 -16.20
N ALA A 55 20.28 -0.88 -15.97
CA ALA A 55 20.97 0.40 -15.81
C ALA A 55 20.98 1.23 -17.11
N PHE A 56 21.07 0.58 -18.27
CA PHE A 56 20.90 1.26 -19.56
C PHE A 56 19.49 1.85 -19.68
N LEU A 57 18.46 1.07 -19.35
CA LEU A 57 17.07 1.53 -19.38
C LEU A 57 16.81 2.67 -18.38
N ALA A 58 17.37 2.59 -17.17
CA ALA A 58 17.30 3.67 -16.19
C ALA A 58 17.76 5.01 -16.80
N ARG A 59 18.90 5.02 -17.50
CA ARG A 59 19.42 6.21 -18.19
C ARG A 59 18.51 6.67 -19.33
N LEU A 60 18.01 5.73 -20.13
CA LEU A 60 17.10 6.02 -21.24
C LEU A 60 15.81 6.71 -20.76
N HIS A 61 15.31 6.28 -19.60
CA HIS A 61 14.09 6.80 -18.98
C HIS A 61 14.33 7.95 -17.99
N ARG A 62 15.58 8.42 -17.83
CA ARG A 62 15.97 9.52 -16.93
C ARG A 62 15.65 9.25 -15.45
N GLU A 63 15.75 7.99 -15.03
CA GLU A 63 15.67 7.61 -13.63
C GLU A 63 17.02 7.81 -12.93
N ASP A 64 17.00 8.00 -11.61
CA ASP A 64 18.20 8.27 -10.79
C ASP A 64 19.21 7.11 -10.77
N GLY A 65 18.80 5.91 -11.20
CA GLY A 65 19.67 4.76 -11.31
C GLY A 65 18.93 3.44 -11.46
N LEU A 66 19.70 2.34 -11.35
CA LEU A 66 19.18 0.98 -11.45
C LEU A 66 18.08 0.69 -10.43
N GLU A 67 18.27 1.12 -9.18
CA GLU A 67 17.30 0.86 -8.10
C GLU A 67 15.96 1.54 -8.37
N SER A 68 15.96 2.84 -8.71
CA SER A 68 14.74 3.58 -9.06
C SER A 68 14.02 2.99 -10.27
N TRP A 69 14.78 2.59 -11.29
CA TRP A 69 14.21 1.91 -12.46
C TRP A 69 13.56 0.57 -12.10
N VAL A 70 14.22 -0.25 -11.28
CA VAL A 70 13.67 -1.56 -10.84
C VAL A 70 12.44 -1.35 -9.96
N GLU A 71 12.46 -0.38 -9.05
CA GLU A 71 11.31 -0.05 -8.20
C GLU A 71 10.11 0.36 -9.06
N ARG A 72 10.32 1.23 -10.05
CA ARG A 72 9.29 1.66 -10.99
C ARG A 72 8.67 0.47 -11.72
N VAL A 73 9.48 -0.38 -12.34
CA VAL A 73 8.99 -1.55 -13.09
C VAL A 73 8.21 -2.50 -12.19
N LEU A 74 8.69 -2.75 -10.97
CA LEU A 74 7.99 -3.60 -10.01
C LEU A 74 6.65 -2.98 -9.60
N ARG A 75 6.60 -1.67 -9.34
CA ARG A 75 5.38 -0.95 -8.99
C ARG A 75 4.34 -1.04 -10.10
N GLU A 76 4.72 -0.67 -11.32
CA GLU A 76 3.85 -0.73 -12.49
C GLU A 76 3.31 -2.16 -12.70
N ARG A 77 4.16 -3.18 -12.52
CA ARG A 77 3.72 -4.57 -12.62
C ARG A 77 2.73 -4.96 -11.52
N VAL A 78 2.98 -4.58 -10.28
CA VAL A 78 2.07 -4.86 -9.16
C VAL A 78 0.71 -4.20 -9.39
N GLU A 79 0.67 -2.95 -9.83
CA GLU A 79 -0.58 -2.24 -10.12
C GLU A 79 -1.42 -2.94 -11.21
N LEU A 80 -0.77 -3.45 -12.27
CA LEU A 80 -1.43 -4.24 -13.32
C LEU A 80 -1.99 -5.55 -12.79
N GLU A 81 -1.23 -6.29 -11.98
CA GLU A 81 -1.68 -7.56 -11.39
C GLU A 81 -2.83 -7.33 -10.39
N GLU A 82 -2.77 -6.28 -9.58
CA GLU A 82 -3.85 -5.90 -8.66
C GLU A 82 -5.12 -5.48 -9.40
N PHE A 83 -4.98 -4.80 -10.54
CA PHE A 83 -6.11 -4.50 -11.41
C PHE A 83 -6.72 -5.79 -12.00
N ALA A 84 -5.89 -6.64 -12.61
CA ALA A 84 -6.33 -7.92 -13.19
C ALA A 84 -7.01 -8.83 -12.16
N PHE A 85 -6.45 -8.91 -10.94
CA PHE A 85 -7.04 -9.68 -9.84
C PHE A 85 -8.40 -9.13 -9.42
N ARG A 86 -8.54 -7.80 -9.29
CA ARG A 86 -9.83 -7.17 -8.96
C ARG A 86 -10.88 -7.43 -10.02
N GLU A 87 -10.53 -7.37 -11.31
CA GLU A 87 -11.45 -7.71 -12.39
C GLU A 87 -11.85 -9.19 -12.37
N ALA A 88 -10.89 -10.11 -12.26
CA ALA A 88 -11.16 -11.53 -12.16
C ALA A 88 -12.07 -11.86 -10.97
N LYS A 89 -11.82 -11.23 -9.81
CA LYS A 89 -12.65 -11.41 -8.61
C LYS A 89 -14.10 -10.95 -8.83
N LYS A 90 -14.32 -9.80 -9.49
CA LYS A 90 -15.68 -9.34 -9.85
C LYS A 90 -16.39 -10.37 -10.72
N ASN A 91 -15.71 -10.91 -11.72
CA ASN A 91 -16.27 -11.92 -12.63
C ASN A 91 -16.57 -13.26 -11.94
N LEU A 92 -15.90 -13.58 -10.83
CA LEU A 92 -16.15 -14.78 -10.01
C LEU A 92 -17.27 -14.61 -8.97
N THR A 93 -17.68 -13.37 -8.68
CA THR A 93 -18.72 -13.06 -7.68
C THR A 93 -20.03 -12.56 -8.29
N LEU A 94 -20.10 -12.52 -9.62
CA LEU A 94 -21.32 -12.40 -10.43
C LEU A 94 -21.78 -13.79 -10.88
#